data_AF-A0AAV4D9R5-F1
#
_entry.id   AF-A0AAV4D9R5-F1
#
_cell.length_a   1.000
_cell.length_b   1.000
_cell.length_c   1.000
_cell.angle_alpha   90.00
_cell.angle_beta   90.00
_cell.angle_gamma   90.00
#
_symmetry.space_group_name_H-M   'P 1'
#
loop_
_entity.id
_entity.type
_entity.pdbx_description
1 polymer ?
#
loop_
_entity_poly.entity_id
_entity_poly.type
_entity_poly.pdbx_seq_one_letter_code
_entity_poly.pdbx_strand_id
1 'polypeptide(L)'
;MAHTEKYEDFIQVITRAQGKVPTIILHSQEQMADMKRSCSPGPNGVRSVMTFDKTFNLTDVHVTAAVYKNVALLNSRTMEDPGFFGAFFLHGNSAFRVFTQFF
;
A
#
# COMPACT_ATOMS: atom_id res chain seq x y z
N MET A 1 1.01 31.62 -13.62
CA MET A 1 0.40 31.21 -12.34
C MET A 1 0.29 29.70 -12.36
N ALA A 2 1.13 29.01 -11.58
CA ALA A 2 1.14 27.55 -11.55
C ALA A 2 0.05 27.06 -10.58
N HIS A 3 -0.92 26.30 -11.10
CA HIS A 3 -1.84 25.52 -10.28
C HIS A 3 -1.03 24.45 -9.56
N THR A 4 -0.83 24.62 -8.25
CA THR A 4 -0.27 23.58 -7.39
C THR A 4 -1.45 22.81 -6.83
N GLU A 5 -1.90 21.77 -7.54
CA GLU A 5 -2.88 20.84 -7.01
C GLU A 5 -2.19 19.95 -5.96
N LYS A 6 -2.80 19.82 -4.78
CA LYS A 6 -2.34 19.05 -3.59
C LYS A 6 -2.25 17.52 -3.82
N TYR A 7 -1.64 17.05 -4.90
CA TYR A 7 -1.45 15.62 -5.17
C TYR A 7 -0.19 15.03 -4.52
N GLU A 8 0.66 15.86 -3.90
CA GLU A 8 1.96 15.42 -3.36
C GLU A 8 1.85 14.50 -2.14
N ASP A 9 0.76 14.55 -1.36
CA ASP A 9 0.67 13.77 -0.11
C ASP A 9 0.42 12.27 -0.32
N PHE A 10 0.04 11.84 -1.52
CA PHE A 10 -0.20 10.41 -1.83
C PHE A 10 0.94 9.78 -2.63
N ILE A 11 1.63 10.55 -3.47
CA ILE A 11 2.75 10.07 -4.27
C ILE A 11 4.04 10.23 -3.44
N GLN A 12 4.60 9.12 -2.97
CA GLN A 12 5.67 9.17 -1.98
C GLN A 12 7.05 9.04 -2.60
N VAL A 13 7.18 8.16 -3.60
CA VAL A 13 8.44 7.92 -4.29
C VAL A 13 8.17 7.68 -5.77
N ILE A 14 8.94 8.35 -6.63
CA ILE A 14 9.03 8.05 -8.06
C ILE A 14 10.48 7.66 -8.35
N THR A 15 10.71 6.42 -8.78
CA THR A 15 12.05 5.98 -9.20
C THR A 15 12.12 5.93 -10.71
N ARG A 16 13.04 6.72 -11.28
CA ARG A 16 13.44 6.66 -12.68
C ARG A 16 14.95 6.53 -12.73
N ALA A 17 15.44 5.38 -13.19
CA ALA A 17 16.86 5.11 -13.31
C ALA A 17 17.15 4.43 -14.64
N GLN A 18 18.28 4.78 -15.26
CA GLN A 18 18.69 4.21 -16.53
C GLN A 18 18.82 2.68 -16.41
N GLY A 19 18.17 1.95 -17.31
CA GLY A 19 18.15 0.48 -17.31
C GLY A 19 17.25 -0.17 -16.25
N LYS A 20 16.45 0.61 -15.50
CA LYS A 20 15.42 0.10 -14.58
C LYS A 20 14.03 0.49 -15.08
N VAL A 21 13.04 -0.36 -14.81
CA VAL A 21 11.63 0.01 -15.03
C VAL A 21 11.23 1.12 -14.07
N PRO A 22 10.36 2.05 -14.49
CA PRO A 22 9.84 3.06 -13.59
C PRO A 22 9.02 2.37 -12.49
N THR A 23 9.15 2.90 -11.27
CA THR A 23 8.35 2.47 -10.12
C THR A 23 7.80 3.68 -9.37
N ILE A 24 6.63 3.50 -8.77
CA ILE A 24 5.98 4.53 -7.96
C ILE A 24 5.42 3.88 -6.69
N ILE A 25 5.72 4.46 -5.55
CA ILE A 25 5.14 4.08 -4.25
C ILE A 25 4.09 5.12 -3.89
N LEU A 26 2.88 4.66 -3.59
CA LEU A 26 1.74 5.48 -3.27
C LEU A 26 1.18 5.11 -1.90
N HIS A 27 1.09 6.06 -0.99
CA HIS A 27 0.37 5.91 0.28
C HIS A 27 0.08 7.27 0.90
N SER A 28 -0.97 7.37 1.69
CA SER A 28 -1.14 8.47 2.64
C SER A 28 -0.40 8.18 3.95
N GLN A 29 -0.15 9.22 4.74
CA GLN A 29 0.45 9.04 6.07
C GLN A 29 -0.52 8.33 7.03
N GLU A 30 -1.83 8.53 6.89
CA GLU A 30 -2.85 7.81 7.65
C GLU A 30 -2.82 6.31 7.35
N GLN A 31 -2.74 5.92 6.07
CA GLN A 31 -2.60 4.50 5.70
C GLN A 31 -1.38 3.87 6.34
N MET A 32 -0.23 4.56 6.36
CA MET A 32 0.98 4.06 7.01
C MET A 32 0.86 4.01 8.53
N ALA A 33 0.18 4.96 9.15
CA ALA A 33 -0.08 4.95 10.59
C ALA A 33 -0.98 3.76 10.97
N ASP A 34 -2.02 3.49 10.19
CA ASP A 34 -2.95 2.38 10.39
C ASP A 34 -2.26 1.03 10.20
N MET A 35 -1.48 0.90 9.12
CA MET A 35 -0.65 -0.29 8.88
C MET A 35 0.34 -0.53 10.03
N LYS A 36 0.99 0.50 10.57
CA LYS A 36 1.90 0.36 11.73
C LYS A 36 1.15 -0.10 12.98
N ARG A 37 -0.06 0.42 13.23
CA ARG A 37 -0.90 -0.05 14.34
C ARG A 37 -1.27 -1.52 14.16
N SER A 38 -1.48 -1.97 12.92
CA SER A 38 -1.77 -3.38 12.59
C SER A 38 -0.64 -4.35 12.98
N CYS A 39 0.62 -3.88 13.00
CA CYS A 39 1.78 -4.67 13.43
C CYS A 39 1.91 -4.83 14.95
N SER A 40 1.14 -4.05 15.73
CA SER A 40 1.14 -4.14 17.19
C SER A 40 0.05 -5.12 17.66
N PRO A 41 0.25 -5.86 18.77
CA PRO A 41 -0.81 -6.69 19.34
C PRO A 41 -2.03 -5.83 19.70
N GLY A 42 -3.23 -6.26 19.27
CA GLY A 42 -4.48 -5.62 19.68
C GLY A 42 -4.83 -5.90 21.15
N PRO A 43 -5.96 -5.37 21.66
CA PRO A 43 -6.41 -5.52 23.05
C PRO A 43 -6.48 -6.98 23.53
N ASN A 44 -6.71 -7.91 22.61
CA ASN A 44 -6.81 -9.35 22.88
C ASN A 44 -5.51 -10.12 22.55
N GLY A 45 -4.40 -9.42 22.33
CA GLY A 45 -3.13 -10.01 21.89
C GLY A 45 -3.10 -10.50 20.45
N VAL A 46 -4.22 -10.40 19.73
CA VAL A 46 -4.33 -10.78 18.31
C VAL A 46 -3.61 -9.73 17.46
N ARG A 47 -2.68 -10.18 16.63
CA ARG A 47 -1.99 -9.32 15.65
C ARG A 47 -2.83 -9.25 14.39
N SER A 48 -2.93 -8.08 13.78
CA SER A 48 -3.55 -7.97 12.47
C SER A 48 -2.69 -8.68 11.43
N VAL A 49 -3.35 -9.26 10.42
CA VAL A 49 -2.68 -9.84 9.26
C VAL A 49 -2.56 -8.76 8.20
N MET A 50 -1.32 -8.42 7.85
CA MET A 50 -0.99 -7.63 6.66
C MET A 50 -0.57 -8.60 5.55
N THR A 51 -1.19 -8.47 4.39
CA THR A 51 -0.88 -9.23 3.19
C THR A 51 -0.60 -8.28 2.04
N PHE A 52 -0.05 -8.81 0.96
CA PHE A 52 0.07 -8.09 -0.29
C PHE A 52 -0.72 -8.86 -1.33
N ASP A 53 -1.66 -8.17 -1.98
CA ASP A 53 -2.52 -8.80 -2.95
C ASP A 53 -1.74 -9.14 -4.22
N LYS A 54 -2.25 -10.11 -4.98
CA LYS A 54 -1.65 -10.52 -6.23
C LYS A 54 -1.57 -9.32 -7.16
N THR A 55 -0.40 -9.15 -7.75
CA THR A 55 -0.16 -8.07 -8.70
C THR A 55 -1.13 -8.19 -9.87
N PHE A 56 -1.85 -7.12 -10.18
CA PHE A 56 -2.75 -7.04 -11.33
C PHE A 56 -2.30 -5.93 -12.28
N ASN A 57 -2.70 -6.03 -13.55
CA ASN A 57 -2.28 -5.07 -14.56
C ASN A 57 -3.36 -4.00 -14.77
N LEU A 58 -2.97 -2.73 -14.69
CA LEU A 58 -3.72 -1.60 -15.23
C LEU A 58 -2.99 -1.16 -16.50
N THR A 59 -3.54 -1.57 -17.66
CA THR A 59 -2.88 -1.43 -18.96
C THR A 59 -1.46 -2.05 -18.95
N ASP A 60 -0.42 -1.24 -19.13
CA ASP A 60 0.98 -1.65 -19.18
C ASP A 60 1.69 -1.54 -17.82
N VAL A 61 0.96 -1.15 -16.77
CA VAL A 61 1.49 -0.97 -15.42
C VAL A 61 1.00 -2.09 -14.52
N HIS A 62 1.91 -2.69 -13.77
CA HIS A 62 1.60 -3.65 -12.74
C HIS A 62 1.32 -2.89 -11.43
N VAL A 63 0.30 -3.33 -10.70
CA VAL A 63 -0.13 -2.76 -9.42
C VAL A 63 -0.08 -3.84 -8.36
N THR A 64 0.71 -3.60 -7.32
CA THR A 64 0.75 -4.42 -6.11
C THR A 64 0.21 -3.60 -4.95
N ALA A 65 -0.79 -4.13 -4.24
CA ALA A 65 -1.42 -3.43 -3.12
C ALA A 65 -1.13 -4.14 -1.80
N ALA A 66 -0.70 -3.40 -0.79
CA ALA A 66 -0.76 -3.87 0.59
C ALA A 66 -2.22 -3.89 1.05
N VAL A 67 -2.61 -4.92 1.77
CA VAL A 67 -3.94 -5.09 2.35
C VAL A 67 -3.79 -5.50 3.81
N TYR A 68 -4.60 -4.96 4.70
CA TYR A 68 -4.56 -5.31 6.12
C TYR A 68 -5.96 -5.33 6.72
N LYS A 69 -6.14 -6.08 7.82
CA LYS A 69 -7.36 -5.98 8.64
C LYS A 69 -7.23 -4.84 9.63
N ASN A 70 -8.19 -3.91 9.64
CA ASN A 70 -8.16 -2.80 10.60
C ASN A 70 -8.81 -3.24 11.93
N VAL A 71 -7.98 -3.73 12.85
CA VAL A 71 -8.40 -4.23 14.18
C VAL A 71 -8.93 -3.16 15.13
N ALA A 72 -8.86 -1.87 14.74
CA ALA A 72 -9.47 -0.78 15.50
C ALA A 72 -10.96 -0.58 15.13
N LEU A 73 -11.44 -1.26 14.10
CA LEU A 73 -12.80 -1.11 13.57
C LEU A 73 -13.50 -2.47 13.56
N LEU A 74 -14.82 -2.44 13.75
CA LEU A 74 -15.66 -3.62 13.63
C LEU A 74 -16.69 -3.39 12.54
N ASN A 75 -16.77 -4.32 11.58
CA ASN A 75 -17.84 -4.28 10.59
C ASN A 75 -19.19 -4.58 11.27
N SER A 76 -20.15 -3.68 11.14
CA SER A 76 -21.45 -3.81 11.84
C SER A 76 -22.31 -4.99 11.36
N ARG A 77 -22.05 -5.52 10.16
CA ARG A 77 -22.79 -6.66 9.60
C ARG A 77 -22.16 -8.00 9.97
N THR A 78 -20.84 -8.11 9.84
CA THR A 78 -20.12 -9.38 10.04
C THR A 78 -19.55 -9.53 11.45
N MET A 79 -19.45 -8.43 12.21
CA MET A 79 -18.76 -8.38 13.50
C MET A 79 -17.30 -8.83 13.41
N GLU A 80 -16.67 -8.62 12.26
CA GLU A 80 -15.26 -8.92 12.00
C GLU A 80 -14.48 -7.65 11.66
N ASP A 81 -13.15 -7.70 11.84
CA ASP A 81 -12.26 -6.63 11.41
C ASP A 81 -12.34 -6.45 9.88
N PRO A 82 -12.71 -5.24 9.39
CA PRO A 82 -12.79 -4.98 7.95
C PRO A 82 -11.40 -4.93 7.30
N GLY A 83 -11.33 -5.35 6.02
CA GLY A 83 -10.14 -5.24 5.19
C GLY A 83 -9.97 -3.82 4.61
N PHE A 84 -8.73 -3.33 4.61
CA PHE A 84 -8.35 -1.99 4.14
C PHE A 84 -7.15 -2.07 3.18
N PHE A 85 -7.08 -1.12 2.25
CA PHE A 85 -5.90 -0.90 1.42
C PHE A 85 -4.84 -0.09 2.16
N GLY A 86 -3.61 -0.58 2.09
CA GLY A 86 -2.40 0.12 2.51
C GLY A 86 -1.71 0.81 1.34
N ALA A 87 -0.38 0.76 1.34
CA ALA A 87 0.44 1.29 0.25
C ALA A 87 0.23 0.53 -1.07
N PHE A 88 0.35 1.25 -2.19
CA PHE A 88 0.36 0.69 -3.53
C PHE A 88 1.75 0.86 -4.15
N PHE A 89 2.11 -0.11 -4.97
CA PHE A 89 3.32 -0.11 -5.77
C PHE A 89 2.96 -0.26 -7.24
N LEU A 90 3.22 0.79 -8.01
CA LEU A 90 3.12 0.78 -9.46
C LEU A 90 4.48 0.46 -10.04
N HIS A 91 4.54 -0.50 -10.97
CA HIS A 91 5.80 -0.91 -11.56
C HIS A 91 5.66 -1.44 -12.98
N GLY A 92 6.73 -1.33 -13.76
CA GLY A 92 6.70 -1.70 -15.19
C GLY A 92 6.87 -3.20 -15.48
N ASN A 93 7.26 -4.04 -14.51
CA ASN A 93 7.38 -5.48 -14.73
C ASN A 93 7.36 -6.30 -13.43
N SER A 94 7.08 -7.59 -13.53
CA SER A 94 7.01 -8.51 -12.39
C SER A 94 8.36 -9.14 -11.96
N ALA A 95 9.50 -8.54 -12.29
CA ALA A 95 10.80 -9.09 -11.91
C ALA A 95 11.04 -8.91 -10.39
N PHE A 96 11.52 -9.95 -9.71
CA PHE A 96 11.74 -9.94 -8.25
C PHE A 96 12.53 -8.71 -7.75
N ARG A 97 13.55 -8.27 -8.51
CA ARG A 97 14.39 -7.11 -8.17
C ARG A 97 13.63 -5.78 -8.11
N VAL A 98 12.45 -5.70 -8.73
CA VAL A 98 11.62 -4.49 -8.70
C VAL A 98 10.94 -4.36 -7.33
N PHE A 99 10.55 -5.48 -6.73
CA PHE A 99 9.89 -5.51 -5.42
C PHE A 99 10.80 -5.15 -4.24
N THR A 100 12.13 -5.21 -4.38
CA THR A 100 13.06 -4.77 -3.33
C THR A 100 13.01 -3.26 -3.08
N GLN A 101 12.29 -2.51 -3.90
CA GLN A 101 12.04 -1.09 -3.68
C GLN A 101 10.79 -0.84 -2.83
N PHE A 102 9.96 -1.86 -2.63
CA PHE A 102 8.66 -1.75 -1.97
C PHE A 102 8.60 -2.43 -0.60
N PHE A 103 9.35 -3.52 -0.40
CA PHE A 103 9.51 -4.23 0.88
C PHE A 103 10.84 -3.88 1.55
#